data_AF-A0A0A7LV50-F1
#
_entry.id   AF-A0A0A7LV50-F1
#
_cell.length_a   1.000
_cell.length_b   1.000
_cell.length_c   1.000
_cell.angle_alpha   90.00
_cell.angle_beta   90.00
_cell.angle_gamma   90.00
#
_symmetry.space_group_name_H-M   'P 1'
#
loop_
_entity.id
_entity.type
_entity.pdbx_description
1 polymer ?
#
loop_
_entity_poly.entity_id
_entity_poly.type
_entity_poly.pdbx_seq_one_letter_code
_entity_poly.pdbx_strand_id
1 'polypeptide(L)' 'VGLPNVGPHFETWNAGILGPVTLSGLNDGKRDISHQQWTYQVGV' A
#
# COMPACT_ATOMS: atom_id res chain seq x y z
N VAL A 1 14.59 -6.44 -4.75
CA VAL A 1 14.75 -5.21 -5.57
C VAL A 1 15.24 -4.10 -4.64
N GLY A 2 16.16 -3.24 -5.07
CA GLY A 2 16.72 -2.15 -4.25
C GLY A 2 15.86 -0.87 -4.24
N LEU A 3 16.12 0.02 -3.28
CA LEU A 3 15.47 1.34 -3.16
C LEU A 3 16.17 2.40 -4.04
N PRO A 4 15.48 3.50 -4.40
CA PRO A 4 16.10 4.64 -5.10
C PRO A 4 17.29 5.24 -4.35
N ASN A 5 18.31 5.67 -5.10
CA ASN A 5 19.54 6.26 -4.55
C ASN A 5 20.00 7.56 -5.25
N VAL A 6 19.18 8.13 -6.14
CA VAL A 6 19.49 9.36 -6.89
C VAL A 6 18.21 10.11 -7.31
N GLY A 7 18.27 11.45 -7.34
CA GLY A 7 17.18 12.35 -7.74
C GLY A 7 16.89 13.43 -6.68
N PRO A 8 16.28 14.58 -7.04
CA PRO A 8 15.85 15.56 -6.04
C PRO A 8 14.82 14.93 -5.10
N HIS A 9 15.09 15.00 -3.80
CA HIS A 9 14.22 14.47 -2.75
C HIS A 9 13.87 12.98 -2.89
N PHE A 10 14.79 12.14 -3.40
CA PHE A 10 14.55 10.70 -3.56
C PHE A 10 14.22 9.99 -2.24
N GLU A 11 14.64 10.56 -1.10
CA GLU A 11 14.30 10.12 0.25
C GLU A 11 12.81 10.23 0.60
N THR A 12 12.04 11.02 -0.15
CA THR A 12 10.60 11.22 0.05
C THR A 12 9.73 10.25 -0.74
N TRP A 13 10.34 9.41 -1.58
CA TRP A 13 9.59 8.50 -2.44
C TRP A 13 9.10 7.30 -1.64
N ASN A 14 7.78 7.17 -1.54
CA ASN A 14 7.16 6.14 -0.74
C ASN A 14 7.34 4.75 -1.36
N ALA A 15 7.40 3.73 -0.50
CA ALA A 15 7.35 2.32 -0.87
C ALA A 15 6.35 1.59 0.01
N GLY A 16 5.66 0.59 -0.55
CA GLY A 16 4.66 -0.21 0.16
C GLY A 16 3.23 0.02 -0.33
N ILE A 17 2.25 -0.42 0.46
CA ILE A 17 0.82 -0.32 0.14
C ILE A 17 0.27 0.99 0.71
N LEU A 18 0.07 2.00 -0.15
CA LEU A 18 -0.43 3.33 0.24
C LEU A 18 -1.92 3.54 -0.05
N GLY A 19 -2.54 2.57 -0.70
CA GLY A 19 -3.95 2.61 -1.08
C GLY A 19 -4.26 3.47 -2.32
N PRO A 20 -5.53 3.45 -2.77
CA PRO A 20 -6.64 2.70 -2.17
C PRO A 20 -6.52 1.18 -2.38
N VAL A 21 -6.98 0.39 -1.41
CA VAL A 21 -7.08 -1.08 -1.49
C VAL A 21 -8.55 -1.46 -1.53
N THR A 22 -8.98 -2.09 -2.64
CA THR A 22 -10.39 -2.34 -2.90
C THR A 22 -10.68 -3.79 -3.25
N LEU A 23 -11.79 -4.31 -2.73
CA LEU A 23 -12.34 -5.63 -3.04
C LEU A 23 -13.58 -5.48 -3.92
N SER A 24 -13.64 -6.21 -5.02
CA SER A 24 -14.75 -6.18 -6.00
C SER A 24 -15.43 -7.55 -6.08
N GLY A 25 -16.68 -7.59 -6.53
CA GLY A 25 -17.46 -8.82 -6.69
C GLY A 25 -18.22 -9.25 -5.42
N LEU A 26 -18.45 -8.31 -4.51
CA LEU A 26 -19.33 -8.52 -3.36
C LEU A 26 -20.79 -8.35 -3.78
N ASN A 27 -21.73 -8.83 -2.95
CA ASN A 27 -23.16 -8.58 -3.16
C ASN A 27 -23.47 -7.07 -3.27
N ASP A 28 -22.73 -6.25 -2.50
CA ASP A 28 -22.82 -4.78 -2.52
C ASP A 28 -21.86 -4.14 -3.56
N GLY A 29 -21.33 -4.93 -4.48
CA GLY A 29 -20.44 -4.50 -5.56
C GLY A 29 -18.97 -4.40 -5.15
N LYS A 30 -18.57 -3.22 -4.64
CA LYS A 30 -17.16 -2.88 -4.35
C LYS A 30 -17.02 -2.30 -2.95
N ARG A 31 -16.01 -2.75 -2.21
CA ARG A 31 -15.69 -2.28 -0.86
C ARG A 31 -14.25 -1.77 -0.79
N ASP A 32 -14.10 -0.59 -0.19
CA ASP A 32 -12.80 -0.05 0.20
C ASP A 32 -12.38 -0.62 1.56
N ILE A 33 -11.17 -1.16 1.64
CA ILE A 33 -10.59 -1.71 2.87
C ILE A 33 -9.37 -0.93 3.35
N SER A 34 -9.06 0.22 2.74
CA SER A 34 -7.89 1.05 3.07
C SER A 34 -7.87 1.49 4.54
N HIS A 35 -9.04 1.73 5.13
CA HIS A 35 -9.20 2.23 6.51
C HIS A 35 -9.63 1.17 7.52
N GLN A 36 -9.53 -0.11 7.17
CA GLN A 36 -9.81 -1.20 8.10
C GLN A 36 -8.59 -1.50 8.99
N GLN A 37 -8.75 -2.37 9.98
CA GLN A 37 -7.61 -2.81 10.79
C GLN A 37 -6.64 -3.61 9.93
N TRP A 38 -5.37 -3.17 9.89
CA TRP A 38 -4.28 -3.88 9.26
C TRP A 38 -3.31 -4.41 10.31
N THR A 39 -2.75 -5.59 10.05
CA THR A 39 -1.63 -6.14 10.82
C THR A 39 -0.42 -6.23 9.91
N TYR A 40 0.78 -6.10 10.48
CA TYR A 40 2.03 -6.15 9.72
C TYR A 40 3.06 -7.00 10.48
N GLN A 41 3.89 -7.70 9.71
CA GLN A 41 5.08 -8.40 10.20
C GLN A 41 6.25 -7.98 9.31
N VAL A 42 7.39 -7.69 9.92
CA VAL A 42 8.61 -7.32 9.21
C VAL A 42 9.52 -8.54 9.11
N GLY A 43 10.00 -8.84 7.91
CA GLY A 43 10.88 -9.99 7.68
C GLY A 43 10.13 -11.33 7.68
N VAL A 44 10.92 -12.39 7.56
CA VAL A 44 10.45 -13.78 7.58
C VAL A 44 10.80 -14.39 8.93
#